data_AF-A0A961A212-F1
#
_entry.id   AF-A0A961A212-F1
#
_cell.length_a   1.000
_cell.length_b   1.000
_cell.length_c   1.000
_cell.angle_alpha   90.00
_cell.angle_beta   90.00
_cell.angle_gamma   90.00
#
_symmetry.space_group_name_H-M   'P 1'
#
loop_
_entity.id
_entity.type
_entity.pdbx_description
1 polymer ?
#
loop_
_entity_poly.entity_id
_entity_poly.type
_entity_poly.pdbx_seq_one_letter_code
_entity_poly.pdbx_strand_id
1 'polypeptide(L)'
;MEHLFFILLIVLAGLSFFLVFLGLPGTWLLAAGALLYGIFFPFQQGEASLFSVVGVLVLIAALAEILEFLVGTFGAKKFKVSNGGLIAAFIGGLIGLIVGVPIFLIGSLVGMLLGSF
;
A
#
# COMPACT_ATOMS: atom_id res chain seq x y z
N MET A 1 13.06 -24.14 7.62
CA MET A 1 11.78 -23.39 7.72
C MET A 1 12.01 -21.90 7.53
N GLU A 2 12.99 -21.29 8.20
CA GLU A 2 13.37 -19.88 8.00
C GLU A 2 13.63 -19.48 6.56
N HIS A 3 14.46 -20.24 5.83
CA HIS A 3 14.76 -19.96 4.42
C HIS A 3 13.51 -19.91 3.52
N LEU A 4 12.47 -20.72 3.81
CA LEU A 4 11.21 -20.70 3.05
C LEU A 4 10.43 -19.41 3.28
N PHE A 5 10.35 -18.95 4.54
CA PHE A 5 9.71 -17.67 4.88
C PHE A 5 10.48 -16.48 4.32
N PHE A 6 11.81 -16.57 4.30
CA PHE A 6 12.66 -15.54 3.69
C PHE A 6 12.45 -15.48 2.16
N ILE A 7 12.41 -16.63 1.48
CA ILE A 7 12.09 -16.70 0.04
C ILE A 7 10.68 -16.14 -0.22
N LEU A 8 9.70 -16.51 0.61
CA LEU A 8 8.34 -15.97 0.51
C LEU A 8 8.34 -14.44 0.66
N LEU A 9 9.08 -13.89 1.61
CA LEU A 9 9.20 -12.44 1.79
C LEU A 9 9.80 -11.76 0.55
N ILE A 10 10.83 -12.35 -0.06
CA ILE A 10 11.41 -11.84 -1.32
C ILE A 10 10.39 -11.87 -2.45
N VAL A 11 9.64 -12.97 -2.60
CA VAL A 11 8.59 -13.08 -3.62
C VAL A 11 7.50 -12.04 -3.39
N LEU A 12 7.06 -11.85 -2.14
CA LEU A 12 6.10 -10.81 -1.78
C LEU A 12 6.64 -9.41 -2.05
N ALA A 13 7.93 -9.16 -1.82
CA ALA A 13 8.55 -7.88 -2.15
C ALA A 13 8.59 -7.62 -3.66
N GLY A 14 8.94 -8.63 -4.45
CA GLY A 14 8.88 -8.55 -5.92
C GLY A 14 7.46 -8.28 -6.41
N LEU A 15 6.48 -9.04 -5.92
CA LEU A 15 5.06 -8.84 -6.26
C LEU A 15 4.58 -7.43 -5.85
N SER A 16 4.91 -6.99 -4.64
CA SER A 16 4.59 -5.65 -4.13
C SER A 16 5.11 -4.56 -5.05
N PHE A 17 6.34 -4.70 -5.54
CA PHE A 17 6.92 -3.77 -6.51
C PHE A 17 6.12 -3.73 -7.81
N PHE A 18 5.74 -4.88 -8.38
CA PHE A 18 4.90 -4.92 -9.58
C PHE A 18 3.51 -4.31 -9.35
N LEU A 19 2.90 -4.53 -8.18
CA LEU A 19 1.61 -3.97 -7.81
C LEU A 19 1.64 -2.43 -7.80
N VAL A 20 2.72 -1.83 -7.28
CA VAL A 20 2.90 -0.36 -7.30
C VAL A 20 2.91 0.18 -8.75
N PHE A 21 3.57 -0.49 -9.71
CA PHE A 21 3.49 -0.04 -11.12
C PHE A 21 2.08 -0.06 -11.70
N LEU A 22 1.21 -0.93 -11.18
CA LEU A 22 -0.17 -1.03 -11.59
C LEU A 22 -1.09 -0.05 -10.83
N GLY A 23 -0.53 0.80 -9.95
CA GLY A 23 -1.30 1.69 -9.07
C GLY A 23 -2.09 0.93 -8.01
N LEU A 24 -1.64 -0.27 -7.66
CA LEU A 24 -2.22 -1.13 -6.63
C LEU A 24 -1.44 -0.96 -5.32
N PRO A 25 -2.06 -1.21 -4.15
CA PRO A 25 -1.47 -0.94 -2.84
C PRO A 25 -0.42 -1.99 -2.44
N GLY A 26 0.65 -2.12 -3.25
CA GLY A 26 1.72 -3.08 -3.08
C GLY A 26 2.58 -2.82 -1.84
N THR A 27 2.69 -1.55 -1.42
CA THR A 27 3.44 -1.16 -0.21
C THR A 27 2.85 -1.80 1.05
N TRP A 28 1.53 -1.96 1.10
CA TRP A 28 0.82 -2.63 2.19
C TRP A 28 1.05 -4.15 2.20
N LEU A 29 1.13 -4.78 1.02
CA LEU A 29 1.47 -6.19 0.91
C LEU A 29 2.87 -6.48 1.49
N LEU A 30 3.83 -5.59 1.20
CA LEU A 30 5.18 -5.68 1.75
C LEU A 30 5.21 -5.51 3.27
N ALA A 31 4.47 -4.53 3.81
CA ALA A 31 4.38 -4.31 5.25
C ALA A 31 3.76 -5.53 5.98
N ALA A 32 2.71 -6.13 5.40
CA ALA A 32 2.09 -7.34 5.93
C ALA A 32 3.02 -8.56 5.88
N GLY A 33 3.79 -8.72 4.79
CA GLY A 33 4.80 -9.76 4.66
C GLY A 33 5.91 -9.63 5.70
N ALA A 34 6.38 -8.41 5.96
CA ALA A 34 7.39 -8.14 6.98
C ALA A 34 6.87 -8.42 8.41
N LEU A 35 5.61 -8.06 8.71
CA LEU A 35 4.97 -8.39 9.97
C LEU A 35 4.89 -9.91 10.16
N LEU A 36 4.41 -10.64 9.14
CA LEU A 36 4.32 -12.10 9.19
C LEU A 36 5.70 -12.72 9.45
N TYR A 37 6.72 -12.29 8.71
CA TYR A 37 8.09 -12.77 8.90
C TYR A 37 8.57 -12.54 10.33
N GLY A 38 8.41 -11.33 10.85
CA GLY A 38 8.89 -10.96 12.18
C GLY A 38 8.12 -11.60 13.35
N ILE A 39 6.88 -12.09 13.14
CA ILE A 39 6.16 -12.90 14.12
C ILE A 39 6.80 -14.29 14.27
N PHE A 40 7.21 -14.92 13.15
CA PHE A 40 7.81 -16.25 13.16
C PHE A 40 9.32 -16.22 13.44
N PHE A 41 10.00 -15.13 13.08
CA PHE A 41 11.43 -14.92 13.25
C PHE A 41 11.68 -13.57 13.93
N PRO A 42 11.51 -13.49 15.27
CA PRO A 42 11.69 -12.24 16.00
C PRO A 42 13.12 -11.70 15.86
N PHE A 43 13.24 -10.38 15.71
CA PHE A 43 14.51 -9.69 15.66
C PHE A 43 15.33 -9.94 16.95
N GLN A 44 16.67 -9.98 16.82
CA GLN A 44 17.55 -10.33 17.94
C GLN A 44 17.54 -9.25 19.03
N GLN A 45 17.85 -9.62 20.27
CA GLN A 45 17.95 -8.64 21.37
C GLN A 45 19.06 -7.61 21.08
N GLY A 46 18.67 -6.34 20.96
CA GLY A 46 19.56 -5.24 20.57
C GLY A 46 19.24 -4.63 19.19
N GLU A 47 18.42 -5.31 18.40
CA GLU A 47 17.88 -4.80 17.14
C GLU A 47 16.55 -4.05 17.34
N ALA A 48 16.08 -3.33 16.31
CA ALA A 48 14.80 -2.64 16.36
C ALA A 48 13.66 -3.63 16.66
N SER A 49 12.76 -3.27 17.58
CA SER A 49 11.64 -4.15 17.94
C SER A 49 10.73 -4.40 16.72
N LEU A 50 10.04 -5.55 16.71
CA LEU A 50 9.07 -5.89 15.66
C LEU A 50 8.06 -4.75 15.42
N PHE A 51 7.53 -4.19 16.50
CA PHE A 51 6.58 -3.08 16.43
C PHE A 51 7.21 -1.80 15.90
N SER A 52 8.49 -1.54 16.18
CA SER A 52 9.23 -0.41 15.61
C SER A 52 9.41 -0.57 14.10
N VAL A 53 9.85 -1.76 13.65
CA VAL A 53 10.06 -2.05 12.22
C VAL A 53 8.73 -1.96 11.46
N VAL A 54 7.70 -2.67 11.93
CA VAL A 54 6.39 -2.69 11.29
C VAL A 54 5.72 -1.31 11.35
N GLY A 55 5.86 -0.58 12.47
CA GLY A 55 5.34 0.78 12.59
C GLY A 55 5.94 1.74 11.58
N VAL A 56 7.26 1.68 11.36
CA VAL A 56 7.94 2.45 10.31
C VAL A 56 7.48 2.03 8.91
N LEU A 57 7.36 0.73 8.64
CA LEU A 57 6.90 0.23 7.35
C LEU A 57 5.47 0.66 7.03
N VAL A 58 4.56 0.63 8.01
CA VAL A 58 3.18 1.11 7.86
C VAL A 58 3.16 2.61 7.58
N LEU A 59 3.98 3.40 8.29
CA LEU A 59 4.07 4.84 8.04
C LEU A 59 4.57 5.13 6.63
N ILE A 60 5.60 4.42 6.17
CA ILE A 60 6.14 4.54 4.82
C ILE A 60 5.09 4.12 3.79
N ALA A 61 4.38 3.01 4.01
CA ALA A 61 3.34 2.52 3.11
C ALA A 61 2.20 3.55 2.96
N ALA A 62 1.74 4.12 4.08
CA ALA A 62 0.73 5.18 4.06
C ALA A 62 1.20 6.43 3.32
N LEU A 63 2.44 6.88 3.55
CA LEU A 63 3.01 8.03 2.85
C LEU A 63 3.17 7.76 1.35
N ALA A 64 3.63 6.56 0.98
CA ALA A 64 3.80 6.16 -0.40
C ALA A 64 2.45 6.12 -1.14
N GLU A 65 1.41 5.52 -0.54
CA GLU A 65 0.07 5.46 -1.11
C GLU A 65 -0.53 6.86 -1.31
N ILE A 66 -0.35 7.77 -0.33
CA ILE A 66 -0.78 9.16 -0.45
C ILE A 66 -0.06 9.86 -1.60
N LEU A 67 1.26 9.68 -1.72
CA LEU A 67 2.03 10.29 -2.80
C LEU A 67 1.60 9.74 -4.17
N GLU A 68 1.40 8.43 -4.27
CA GLU A 68 0.96 7.75 -5.48
C GLU A 68 -0.43 8.25 -5.91
N PHE A 69 -1.35 8.39 -4.95
CA PHE A 69 -2.66 8.97 -5.15
C PHE A 69 -2.60 10.44 -5.65
N LEU A 70 -1.79 11.27 -4.98
CA LEU A 70 -1.63 12.68 -5.35
C LEU A 70 -1.02 12.80 -6.75
N VAL A 71 0.04 12.04 -7.05
CA VAL A 71 0.69 12.02 -8.37
C VAL A 71 -0.29 11.56 -9.45
N GLY A 72 -1.07 10.50 -9.20
CA GLY A 72 -2.12 10.03 -10.12
C GLY A 72 -3.17 11.11 -10.39
N THR A 73 -3.66 11.76 -9.34
CA THR A 73 -4.70 12.81 -9.42
C THR A 73 -4.19 14.07 -10.12
N PHE A 74 -3.01 14.58 -9.76
CA PHE A 74 -2.42 15.74 -10.43
C PHE A 74 -1.98 15.44 -11.86
N GLY A 75 -1.50 14.22 -12.12
CA GLY A 75 -1.19 13.73 -13.47
C GLY A 75 -2.44 13.68 -14.36
N ALA A 76 -3.58 13.27 -13.81
CA ALA A 76 -4.86 13.17 -14.52
C ALA A 76 -5.38 14.54 -15.03
N LYS A 77 -5.00 15.67 -14.40
CA LYS A 77 -5.36 17.02 -14.90
C LYS A 77 -4.92 17.28 -16.34
N LYS A 78 -3.83 16.65 -16.79
CA LYS A 78 -3.35 16.76 -18.18
C LYS A 78 -4.31 16.15 -19.20
N PHE A 79 -5.22 15.28 -18.76
CA PHE A 79 -6.18 14.56 -19.60
C PHE A 79 -7.58 15.20 -19.63
N LYS A 80 -7.71 16.50 -19.30
CA LYS A 80 -8.98 17.25 -19.29
C LYS A 80 -10.05 16.68 -18.34
N VAL A 81 -9.62 16.00 -17.26
CA VAL A 81 -10.53 15.55 -16.20
C VAL A 81 -11.15 16.77 -15.51
N SER A 82 -12.45 16.73 -15.25
CA SER A 82 -13.17 17.81 -14.59
C SER A 82 -12.68 17.99 -13.15
N ASN A 83 -12.73 19.21 -12.61
CA ASN A 83 -12.37 19.46 -11.21
C ASN A 83 -13.23 18.64 -10.24
N GLY A 84 -14.50 18.37 -10.60
CA GLY A 84 -15.39 17.49 -9.83
C GLY A 84 -14.94 16.02 -9.83
N GLY A 85 -14.52 15.49 -10.97
CA GLY A 85 -14.01 14.12 -11.07
C GLY A 85 -12.71 13.90 -10.28
N LEU A 86 -11.84 14.92 -10.22
CA LEU A 86 -10.63 14.86 -9.39
C LEU A 86 -10.95 14.83 -7.90
N ILE A 87 -11.95 15.61 -7.45
CA ILE A 87 -12.38 15.64 -6.05
C ILE A 87 -13.09 14.32 -5.70
N ALA A 88 -13.93 13.80 -6.59
CA ALA A 88 -14.62 12.52 -6.39
C ALA A 88 -13.62 11.35 -6.34
N ALA A 89 -12.62 11.32 -7.22
CA ALA A 89 -11.53 10.34 -7.15
C ALA A 89 -10.72 10.45 -5.85
N PHE A 90 -10.40 11.68 -5.40
CA PHE A 90 -9.70 11.92 -4.14
C PHE A 90 -10.47 11.43 -2.91
N ILE A 91 -11.75 11.79 -2.83
CA ILE A 91 -12.61 11.36 -1.73
C ILE A 91 -12.86 9.85 -1.80
N GLY A 92 -13.10 9.31 -3.00
CA GLY A 92 -13.27 7.88 -3.23
C GLY A 92 -12.04 7.07 -2.83
N GLY A 93 -10.85 7.53 -3.17
CA GLY A 93 -9.58 6.91 -2.75
C GLY A 93 -9.38 6.93 -1.24
N LEU A 94 -9.67 8.05 -0.57
CA LEU A 94 -9.61 8.14 0.90
C LEU A 94 -10.63 7.22 1.58
N ILE A 95 -11.88 7.17 1.08
CA ILE A 95 -12.89 6.25 1.60
C ILE A 95 -12.46 4.81 1.36
N GLY A 96 -11.91 4.50 0.19
CA GLY A 96 -11.37 3.18 -0.15
C GLY A 96 -10.23 2.74 0.78
N LEU A 97 -9.34 3.66 1.16
CA LEU A 97 -8.27 3.44 2.12
C LEU A 97 -8.80 3.10 3.53
N ILE A 98 -9.87 3.77 3.96
CA ILE A 98 -10.47 3.60 5.30
C ILE A 98 -11.38 2.36 5.36
N VAL A 99 -12.19 2.13 4.32
CA VAL A 99 -13.20 1.06 4.26
C VAL A 99 -12.57 -0.27 3.80
N GLY A 100 -11.48 -0.23 3.04
CA GLY A 100 -10.74 -1.40 2.59
C GLY A 100 -10.00 -2.16 3.69
N VAL A 101 -10.17 -1.81 4.97
CA VAL A 101 -9.55 -2.49 6.12
C VAL A 101 -10.43 -3.69 6.51
N PRO A 102 -10.44 -4.77 5.71
CA PRO A 102 -9.35 -5.76 5.82
C PRO A 102 -8.79 -6.25 4.47
N ILE A 103 -9.35 -5.81 3.35
CA ILE A 103 -8.94 -6.17 1.97
C ILE A 103 -8.34 -4.92 1.31
N PHE A 104 -7.18 -4.49 1.83
CA PHE A 104 -6.51 -3.26 1.40
C PHE A 104 -6.20 -3.25 -0.10
N LEU A 105 -6.05 -4.43 -0.72
CA LEU A 105 -5.83 -4.63 -2.16
C LEU A 105 -6.94 -4.14 -3.08
N ILE A 106 -8.19 -4.04 -2.60
CA ILE A 106 -9.35 -3.72 -3.44
C ILE A 106 -9.92 -2.34 -3.13
N GLY A 107 -9.73 -1.84 -1.90
CA GLY A 107 -10.31 -0.58 -1.44
C GLY A 107 -9.91 0.64 -2.27
N SER A 108 -8.61 0.83 -2.52
CA SER A 108 -8.11 1.96 -3.32
C SER A 108 -8.53 1.87 -4.79
N LEU A 109 -8.49 0.67 -5.38
CA LEU A 109 -9.01 0.37 -6.73
C LEU A 109 -10.49 0.72 -6.87
N VAL A 110 -11.33 0.23 -5.96
CA VAL A 110 -12.78 0.46 -5.98
C VAL A 110 -13.10 1.93 -5.73
N GLY A 111 -12.40 2.57 -4.78
CA GLY A 111 -12.54 3.98 -4.50
C GLY A 111 -12.19 4.87 -5.70
N MET A 112 -11.13 4.52 -6.43
CA MET A 112 -10.70 5.23 -7.63
C MET A 112 -11.68 5.02 -8.79
N LEU A 113 -12.16 3.79 -9.00
CA LEU A 113 -13.17 3.48 -10.02
C LEU A 113 -14.48 4.21 -9.74
N LEU A 114 -15.01 4.11 -8.52
CA LEU A 114 -16.27 4.77 -8.14
C LEU A 114 -16.18 6.30 -8.13
N GLY A 115 -15.01 6.87 -7.85
CA GLY A 115 -14.80 8.31 -7.91
C GLY A 115 -14.49 8.87 -9.30
N SER A 116 -14.21 8.00 -10.29
CA SER A 116 -13.83 8.41 -11.65
C SER A 116 -15.00 8.52 -12.65
N PHE A 117 -16.17 7.98 -12.31
CA PHE A 117 -17.42 8.07 -13.06
C PHE A 117 -18.41 9.01 -12.38
#